data_AF-A0A8S3PUT2-F1
#
_entry.id   AF-A0A8S3PUT2-F1
#
_cell.length_a   1.000
_cell.length_b   1.000
_cell.length_c   1.000
_cell.angle_alpha   90.00
_cell.angle_beta   90.00
_cell.angle_gamma   90.00
#
_symmetry.space_group_name_H-M   'P 1'
#
loop_
_entity.id
_entity.type
_entity.pdbx_description
1 polymer ?
#
loop_
_entity_poly.entity_id
_entity_poly.type
_entity_poly.pdbx_seq_one_letter_code
_entity_poly.pdbx_strand_id
1 'polypeptide(L)'
;MNAYPSECPMHQEQKQSYPSECPMHQEETKSYPSECPMHKESQNDIDPLNMMPPPNQRPSPDQPFPLATNRVISNIPKAGTDENWVYPSQQMFWNAMLRKGWRWKEEDVAAEDMNHIIQIHNANNEQAWLEVLKWEALHASQCSGTKIKKVWWKSDRVFT
;
A
#
# COMPACT_ATOMS: atom_id res chain seq x y z
N MET A 1 26.05 49.34 1.89
CA MET A 1 26.23 48.57 0.64
C MET A 1 27.35 47.57 0.88
N ASN A 2 27.06 46.28 0.67
CA ASN A 2 27.98 45.14 0.46
C ASN A 2 28.94 44.79 1.62
N ALA A 3 29.27 43.53 1.91
CA ALA A 3 28.89 42.23 1.38
C ALA A 3 29.21 41.17 2.47
N TYR A 4 28.48 40.05 2.43
CA TYR A 4 28.82 38.86 3.22
C TYR A 4 30.10 38.24 2.66
N PRO A 5 31.10 37.89 3.49
CA PRO A 5 32.20 37.06 3.03
C PRO A 5 31.79 35.59 3.02
N SER A 6 31.92 35.03 1.82
CA SER A 6 31.93 33.62 1.47
C SER A 6 33.27 32.98 1.82
N GLU A 7 33.21 31.65 2.01
CA GLU A 7 34.30 30.66 1.97
C GLU A 7 34.99 30.29 3.30
N CYS A 8 34.73 29.05 3.71
CA CYS A 8 35.59 28.29 4.61
C CYS A 8 36.63 27.51 3.78
N PRO A 9 37.88 27.40 4.26
CA PRO A 9 39.03 27.01 3.44
C PRO A 9 39.07 25.50 3.13
N MET A 10 39.51 25.20 1.91
CA MET A 10 39.90 23.87 1.44
C MET A 10 41.19 23.36 2.12
N HIS A 11 41.26 22.03 2.24
CA HIS A 11 42.36 21.14 2.70
C HIS A 11 42.24 20.73 4.18
N GLN A 12 42.26 19.45 4.56
CA GLN A 12 43.22 18.42 4.16
C GLN A 12 42.69 17.02 4.52
N GLU A 13 42.85 16.04 3.62
CA GLU A 13 42.62 14.61 3.91
C GLU A 13 43.50 14.14 5.08
N GLN A 14 42.88 13.47 6.07
CA GLN A 14 43.61 12.61 6.99
C GLN A 14 42.94 11.23 7.02
N LYS A 15 43.60 10.29 6.33
CA LYS A 15 43.33 8.85 6.39
C LYS A 15 43.58 8.35 7.82
N GLN A 16 42.57 7.80 8.47
CA GLN A 16 42.76 6.91 9.63
C GLN A 16 42.49 5.47 9.21
N SER A 17 43.54 4.67 9.26
CA SER A 17 43.56 3.21 9.10
C SER A 17 43.09 2.54 10.40
N TYR A 18 42.05 1.73 10.31
CA TYR A 18 41.68 0.78 11.37
C TYR A 18 42.11 -0.63 10.92
N PRO A 19 42.86 -1.38 11.73
CA PRO A 19 43.31 -2.72 11.38
C PRO A 19 42.16 -3.73 11.40
N SER A 20 42.25 -4.64 10.44
CA SER A 20 41.45 -5.85 10.26
C SER A 20 41.93 -6.98 11.18
N GLU A 21 41.03 -7.54 11.98
CA GLU A 21 40.92 -8.99 12.30
C GLU A 21 40.06 -9.17 13.55
N CYS A 22 38.83 -9.71 13.40
CA CYS A 22 38.20 -10.55 14.41
C CYS A 22 37.31 -11.59 13.71
N PRO A 23 37.37 -12.88 14.08
CA PRO A 23 37.04 -14.00 13.21
C PRO A 23 35.54 -14.34 13.12
N MET A 24 35.14 -14.84 11.95
CA MET A 24 33.85 -15.49 11.68
C MET A 24 33.61 -16.74 12.55
N HIS A 25 32.33 -16.98 12.84
CA HIS A 25 31.68 -18.25 13.21
C HIS A 25 32.04 -18.90 14.56
N GLN A 26 31.07 -18.88 15.49
CA GLN A 26 30.57 -20.11 16.12
C GLN A 26 29.18 -19.90 16.73
N GLU A 27 28.39 -20.96 16.64
CA GLU A 27 26.94 -21.05 16.78
C GLU A 27 26.44 -20.83 18.21
N GLU A 28 25.23 -20.26 18.33
CA GLU A 28 24.10 -20.73 19.15
C GLU A 28 23.13 -19.57 19.42
N THR A 29 22.11 -19.40 18.56
CA THR A 29 20.84 -18.83 19.00
C THR A 29 19.71 -19.66 18.44
N LYS A 30 18.95 -20.24 19.36
CA LYS A 30 17.77 -21.06 19.11
C LYS A 30 16.79 -20.31 18.20
N SER A 31 16.66 -20.72 16.95
CA SER A 31 15.63 -20.22 16.05
C SER A 31 14.34 -20.99 16.30
N TYR A 32 13.34 -20.28 16.81
CA TYR A 32 11.97 -20.78 16.85
C TYR A 32 11.48 -20.95 15.40
N PRO A 33 10.84 -22.09 15.05
CA PRO A 33 10.27 -22.25 13.72
C PRO A 33 9.05 -21.33 13.61
N SER A 34 9.22 -20.20 12.93
CA SER A 34 8.08 -19.46 12.38
C SER A 34 7.63 -20.16 11.11
N GLU A 35 6.94 -21.30 11.26
CA GLU A 35 6.18 -21.91 10.17
C GLU A 35 4.92 -21.08 9.89
N CYS A 36 5.13 -19.87 9.38
CA CYS A 36 4.13 -19.20 8.56
C CYS A 36 4.56 -19.40 7.10
N PRO A 37 3.86 -20.23 6.30
CA PRO A 37 4.18 -20.38 4.89
C PRO A 37 3.79 -19.10 4.12
N MET A 38 4.62 -18.07 4.19
CA MET A 38 4.43 -16.78 3.49
C MET A 38 5.63 -16.40 2.61
N HIS A 39 6.55 -17.33 2.33
CA HIS A 39 7.69 -17.10 1.42
C HIS A 39 7.52 -17.79 0.06
N LYS A 40 6.34 -17.65 -0.58
CA LYS A 40 6.14 -17.96 -2.01
C LYS A 40 5.08 -17.07 -2.66
N GLU A 41 5.04 -15.77 -2.38
CA GLU A 41 4.41 -14.85 -3.33
C GLU A 41 5.47 -14.52 -4.38
N SER A 42 5.32 -15.11 -5.57
CA SER A 42 6.21 -14.77 -6.67
C SER A 42 5.97 -13.30 -7.02
N GLN A 43 7.04 -12.51 -7.19
CA GLN A 43 6.96 -11.12 -7.67
C GLN A 43 6.17 -10.99 -9.00
N ASN A 44 5.90 -12.11 -9.68
CA ASN A 44 5.18 -12.19 -10.94
C ASN A 44 3.65 -12.18 -10.80
N ASP A 45 3.09 -12.34 -9.59
CA ASP A 45 1.64 -12.44 -9.38
C ASP A 45 0.98 -11.12 -8.94
N ILE A 46 1.74 -10.02 -8.90
CA ILE A 46 1.21 -8.69 -8.59
C ILE A 46 0.58 -8.08 -9.85
N ASP A 47 -0.70 -7.70 -9.77
CA ASP A 47 -1.38 -7.05 -10.90
C ASP A 47 -0.77 -5.66 -11.15
N PRO A 48 -0.15 -5.41 -12.32
CA PRO A 48 0.54 -4.15 -12.61
C PRO A 48 -0.41 -2.95 -12.79
N LEU A 49 -1.72 -3.19 -12.89
CA LEU A 49 -2.73 -2.15 -13.00
C LEU A 49 -3.14 -1.58 -11.64
N ASN A 50 -3.01 -2.39 -10.58
CA ASN A 50 -3.46 -1.98 -9.25
C ASN A 50 -2.47 -2.24 -8.10
N MET A 51 -1.32 -2.85 -8.42
CA MET A 51 -0.25 -3.25 -7.50
C MET A 51 -0.74 -4.11 -6.33
N MET A 52 -1.85 -4.83 -6.51
CA MET A 52 -2.36 -5.76 -5.52
C MET A 52 -1.88 -7.18 -5.81
N PRO A 53 -1.52 -7.96 -4.76
CA PRO A 53 -1.36 -9.39 -4.90
C PRO A 53 -2.72 -10.04 -5.23
N PRO A 54 -2.73 -11.34 -5.61
CA PRO A 54 -3.96 -12.06 -5.87
C PRO A 54 -4.96 -11.96 -4.70
N PRO A 55 -6.28 -11.93 -4.97
CA PRO A 55 -7.27 -11.76 -3.91
C PRO A 55 -7.20 -12.88 -2.85
N ASN A 56 -6.82 -12.53 -1.62
CA ASN A 56 -6.88 -13.42 -0.47
C ASN A 56 -8.06 -13.05 0.44
N GLN A 57 -9.07 -13.91 0.47
CA GLN A 57 -10.32 -13.78 1.22
C GLN A 57 -10.38 -14.75 2.41
N ARG A 58 -9.28 -15.41 2.77
CA ARG A 58 -9.22 -16.27 3.95
C ARG A 58 -9.01 -15.41 5.20
N PRO A 59 -9.73 -15.66 6.31
CA PRO A 59 -9.46 -15.03 7.59
C PRO A 59 -8.01 -15.28 8.04
N SER A 60 -7.41 -14.30 8.72
CA SER A 60 -6.11 -14.50 9.38
C SER A 60 -6.26 -15.39 10.63
N PRO A 61 -5.21 -16.13 11.06
CA PRO A 61 -5.29 -17.02 12.22
C PRO A 61 -5.86 -16.38 13.50
N ASP A 62 -5.50 -15.13 13.78
CA ASP A 62 -5.93 -14.39 14.98
C ASP A 62 -7.02 -13.35 14.69
N GLN A 63 -7.84 -13.56 13.67
CA GLN A 63 -8.92 -12.63 13.35
C GLN A 63 -10.06 -12.75 14.39
N PRO A 64 -10.42 -11.68 15.09
CA PRO A 64 -11.36 -11.76 16.22
C PRO A 64 -12.82 -11.98 15.81
N PHE A 65 -13.19 -11.65 14.57
CA PHE A 65 -14.56 -11.78 14.05
C PHE A 65 -14.58 -12.05 12.54
N PRO A 66 -15.64 -12.67 12.00
CA PRO A 66 -15.77 -12.87 10.57
C PRO A 66 -15.95 -11.53 9.85
N LEU A 67 -15.34 -11.41 8.66
CA LEU A 67 -15.47 -10.24 7.79
C LEU A 67 -16.10 -10.62 6.47
N ALA A 68 -16.85 -9.68 5.90
CA ALA A 68 -17.53 -9.90 4.65
C ALA A 68 -16.53 -10.02 3.48
N THR A 69 -16.79 -10.99 2.60
CA THR A 69 -15.94 -11.29 1.43
C THR A 69 -16.50 -10.74 0.12
N ASN A 70 -17.75 -10.24 0.13
CA ASN A 70 -18.37 -9.61 -1.02
C ASN A 70 -17.59 -8.35 -1.44
N ARG A 71 -17.54 -8.14 -2.75
CA ARG A 71 -16.90 -6.98 -3.37
C ARG A 71 -17.96 -6.10 -3.99
N VAL A 72 -17.64 -4.81 -4.13
CA VAL A 72 -18.54 -3.80 -4.70
C VAL A 72 -17.94 -3.30 -6.01
N ILE A 73 -18.75 -3.27 -7.06
CA ILE A 73 -18.39 -2.69 -8.35
C ILE A 73 -18.51 -1.16 -8.23
N SER A 74 -17.47 -0.44 -8.60
CA SER A 74 -17.43 1.03 -8.60
C SER A 74 -18.18 1.62 -9.81
N ASN A 75 -18.38 2.94 -9.84
CA ASN A 75 -18.78 3.66 -11.05
C ASN A 75 -17.59 4.17 -11.86
N ILE A 76 -16.38 3.72 -11.52
CA ILE A 76 -15.13 4.16 -12.15
C ILE A 76 -14.81 3.20 -13.31
N PRO A 77 -14.84 3.66 -14.56
CA PRO A 77 -14.55 2.81 -15.72
C PRO A 77 -13.06 2.44 -15.77
N LYS A 78 -12.79 1.17 -16.05
CA LYS A 78 -11.44 0.64 -16.25
C LYS A 78 -11.01 0.89 -17.70
N ALA A 79 -9.83 1.48 -17.89
CA ALA A 79 -9.33 1.72 -19.24
C ALA A 79 -8.97 0.40 -19.93
N GLY A 80 -9.26 0.31 -21.23
CA GLY A 80 -9.00 -0.88 -22.03
C GLY A 80 -10.04 -2.00 -21.89
N THR A 81 -11.07 -1.81 -21.06
CA THR A 81 -12.23 -2.71 -20.97
C THR A 81 -13.53 -1.90 -20.95
N ASP A 82 -14.66 -2.63 -20.99
CA ASP A 82 -16.02 -2.09 -20.77
C ASP A 82 -16.52 -2.38 -19.35
N GLU A 83 -15.60 -2.71 -18.44
CA GLU A 83 -15.88 -3.00 -17.04
C GLU A 83 -15.50 -1.81 -16.14
N ASN A 84 -16.06 -1.80 -14.94
CA ASN A 84 -15.66 -0.86 -13.90
C ASN A 84 -14.66 -1.49 -12.93
N TRP A 85 -13.93 -0.65 -12.20
CA TRP A 85 -13.10 -1.10 -11.11
C TRP A 85 -13.94 -1.76 -10.01
N VAL A 86 -13.37 -2.77 -9.35
CA VAL A 86 -14.05 -3.48 -8.27
C VAL A 86 -13.26 -3.28 -6.97
N TYR A 87 -13.91 -2.73 -5.96
CA TYR A 87 -13.30 -2.46 -4.66
C TYR A 87 -12.94 -3.78 -3.93
N PRO A 88 -11.93 -3.76 -3.04
CA PRO A 88 -11.65 -4.89 -2.16
C PRO A 88 -12.81 -5.12 -1.18
N SER A 89 -12.97 -6.36 -0.72
CA SER A 89 -13.88 -6.70 0.37
C SER A 89 -13.31 -6.30 1.74
N GLN A 90 -14.12 -6.45 2.79
CA GLN A 90 -13.65 -6.28 4.17
C GLN A 90 -12.51 -7.21 4.54
N GLN A 91 -12.63 -8.49 4.20
CA GLN A 91 -11.57 -9.45 4.46
C GLN A 91 -10.28 -9.13 3.68
N MET A 92 -10.39 -8.68 2.43
CA MET A 92 -9.22 -8.25 1.65
C MET A 92 -8.53 -7.03 2.26
N PHE A 93 -9.32 -6.06 2.72
CA PHE A 93 -8.81 -4.86 3.40
C PHE A 93 -8.08 -5.21 4.69
N TRP A 94 -8.69 -6.05 5.54
CA TRP A 94 -8.07 -6.54 6.77
C TRP A 94 -6.73 -7.22 6.51
N ASN A 95 -6.72 -8.19 5.57
CA ASN A 95 -5.51 -8.89 5.18
C ASN A 95 -4.44 -7.95 4.62
N ALA A 96 -4.85 -6.93 3.86
CA ALA A 96 -3.93 -5.91 3.36
C ALA A 96 -3.31 -5.12 4.51
N MET A 97 -4.11 -4.65 5.48
CA MET A 97 -3.62 -3.90 6.64
C MET A 97 -2.62 -4.73 7.47
N LEU A 98 -2.87 -6.03 7.65
CA LEU A 98 -1.92 -6.91 8.34
C LEU A 98 -0.58 -7.01 7.61
N ARG A 99 -0.57 -7.06 6.26
CA ARG A 99 0.66 -7.02 5.46
C ARG A 99 1.41 -5.69 5.60
N LYS A 100 0.70 -4.59 5.87
CA LYS A 100 1.32 -3.28 6.19
C LYS A 100 1.93 -3.21 7.59
N GLY A 101 1.89 -4.30 8.36
CA GLY A 101 2.34 -4.32 9.75
C GLY A 101 1.32 -3.77 10.74
N TRP A 102 0.10 -3.43 10.31
CA TRP A 102 -0.96 -3.01 11.22
C TRP A 102 -1.35 -4.17 12.13
N ARG A 103 -1.55 -3.89 13.42
CA ARG A 103 -1.99 -4.86 14.43
C ARG A 103 -3.16 -4.23 15.17
N TRP A 104 -4.34 -4.80 14.95
CA TRP A 104 -5.56 -4.41 15.66
C TRP A 104 -5.49 -4.94 17.09
N LYS A 105 -5.74 -4.11 18.10
CA LYS A 105 -6.04 -4.62 19.44
C LYS A 105 -7.52 -5.00 19.50
N GLU A 106 -7.87 -5.93 20.37
CA GLU A 106 -9.25 -6.45 20.50
C GLU A 106 -10.27 -5.34 20.84
N GLU A 107 -9.83 -4.29 21.53
CA GLU A 107 -10.62 -3.11 21.89
C GLU A 107 -10.70 -2.04 20.78
N ASP A 108 -9.93 -2.17 19.70
CA ASP A 108 -9.74 -1.08 18.73
C ASP A 108 -10.83 -1.03 17.65
N VAL A 109 -11.40 -2.17 17.24
CA VAL A 109 -12.27 -2.25 16.05
C VAL A 109 -13.24 -3.41 16.14
N ALA A 110 -14.54 -3.16 15.94
CA ALA A 110 -15.57 -4.17 15.72
C ALA A 110 -15.81 -4.45 14.22
N ALA A 111 -16.51 -5.54 13.90
CA ALA A 111 -16.89 -5.88 12.52
C ALA A 111 -17.71 -4.76 11.84
N GLU A 112 -18.55 -4.08 12.61
CA GLU A 112 -19.34 -2.94 12.13
C GLU A 112 -18.47 -1.73 11.78
N ASP A 113 -17.42 -1.44 12.57
CA ASP A 113 -16.47 -0.39 12.26
C ASP A 113 -15.75 -0.67 10.94
N MET A 114 -15.37 -1.93 10.68
CA MET A 114 -14.76 -2.32 9.41
C MET A 114 -15.70 -2.07 8.22
N ASN A 115 -17.00 -2.34 8.39
CA ASN A 115 -18.00 -2.03 7.38
C ASN A 115 -18.07 -0.52 7.11
N HIS A 116 -18.14 0.30 8.15
CA HIS A 116 -18.19 1.77 8.02
C HIS A 116 -16.93 2.32 7.36
N ILE A 117 -15.74 1.87 7.78
CA ILE A 117 -14.46 2.28 7.21
C ILE A 117 -14.48 2.06 5.70
N ILE A 118 -14.87 0.88 5.23
CA ILE A 118 -14.83 0.57 3.80
C ILE A 118 -15.87 1.34 3.00
N GLN A 119 -17.08 1.52 3.55
CA GLN A 119 -18.10 2.34 2.91
C GLN A 119 -17.62 3.79 2.73
N ILE A 120 -17.00 4.37 3.76
CA ILE A 120 -16.43 5.72 3.71
C ILE A 120 -15.32 5.81 2.65
N HIS A 121 -14.40 4.85 2.61
CA HIS A 121 -13.32 4.83 1.62
C HIS A 121 -13.85 4.72 0.18
N ASN A 122 -14.83 3.85 -0.05
CA ASN A 122 -15.44 3.70 -1.37
C ASN A 122 -16.16 4.99 -1.78
N ALA A 123 -16.96 5.58 -0.87
CA ALA A 123 -17.62 6.85 -1.12
C ALA A 123 -16.62 7.97 -1.44
N ASN A 124 -15.51 8.05 -0.71
CA ASN A 124 -14.45 9.02 -0.99
C ASN A 124 -13.85 8.82 -2.39
N ASN A 125 -13.58 7.59 -2.80
CA ASN A 125 -13.07 7.29 -4.14
C ASN A 125 -14.06 7.68 -5.24
N GLU A 126 -15.35 7.43 -5.04
CA GLU A 126 -16.40 7.82 -5.98
C GLU A 126 -16.54 9.34 -6.08
N GLN A 127 -16.47 10.06 -4.97
CA GLN A 127 -16.48 11.53 -4.98
C GLN A 127 -15.24 12.09 -5.68
N ALA A 128 -14.05 11.55 -5.39
CA ALA A 128 -12.82 11.92 -6.07
C ALA A 128 -12.93 11.69 -7.59
N TRP A 129 -13.57 10.61 -8.01
CA TRP A 129 -13.82 10.35 -9.43
C TRP A 129 -14.74 11.39 -10.07
N LEU A 130 -15.81 11.81 -9.38
CA LEU A 130 -16.67 12.90 -9.87
C LEU A 130 -15.90 14.21 -10.05
N GLU A 131 -14.98 14.52 -9.14
CA GLU A 131 -14.12 15.71 -9.27
C GLU A 131 -13.17 15.58 -10.47
N VAL A 132 -12.62 14.40 -10.73
CA VAL A 132 -11.82 14.14 -11.96
C VAL A 132 -12.67 14.39 -13.20
N LEU A 133 -13.91 13.90 -13.25
CA LEU A 133 -14.81 14.13 -14.39
C LEU A 133 -15.11 15.61 -14.60
N LYS A 134 -15.34 16.38 -13.52
CA LYS A 134 -15.52 17.84 -13.61
C LYS A 134 -14.27 18.52 -14.19
N TRP A 135 -13.09 18.13 -13.72
CA TRP A 135 -11.83 18.67 -14.21
C TRP A 135 -11.61 18.35 -15.70
N GLU A 136 -11.88 17.12 -16.11
CA GLU A 136 -11.75 16.66 -17.50
C GLU A 136 -12.73 17.38 -18.43
N ALA A 137 -13.96 17.64 -17.96
CA ALA A 137 -14.95 18.39 -18.75
C ALA A 137 -14.47 19.80 -19.10
N LEU A 138 -13.70 20.46 -18.22
CA LEU A 138 -13.07 21.76 -18.51
C LEU A 138 -11.98 21.67 -19.59
N HIS A 139 -11.44 20.47 -19.81
CA HIS A 139 -10.35 20.20 -20.76
C HIS A 139 -10.79 19.32 -21.93
N ALA A 140 -12.11 19.18 -22.15
CA ALA A 140 -12.69 18.25 -23.12
C ALA A 140 -12.24 18.51 -24.57
N SER A 141 -11.80 19.73 -24.91
CA SER A 141 -11.24 20.05 -26.22
C SER A 141 -9.88 19.41 -26.49
N GLN A 142 -9.18 18.94 -25.46
CA GLN A 142 -7.84 18.35 -25.56
C GLN A 142 -7.88 16.82 -25.56
N CYS A 143 -8.89 16.20 -24.93
CA CYS A 143 -9.07 14.76 -24.88
C CYS A 143 -10.55 14.43 -24.58
N SER A 144 -11.11 13.41 -25.25
CA SER A 144 -12.47 12.94 -24.97
C SER A 144 -12.43 11.51 -24.42
N GLY A 145 -13.23 11.25 -23.37
CA GLY A 145 -13.40 9.92 -22.78
C GLY A 145 -12.42 9.60 -21.66
N THR A 146 -12.69 10.10 -20.46
CA THR A 146 -11.88 9.81 -19.27
C THR A 146 -12.12 8.38 -18.77
N LYS A 147 -11.09 7.54 -18.81
CA LYS A 147 -11.05 6.22 -18.16
C LYS A 147 -9.79 6.08 -17.31
N ILE A 148 -9.88 5.39 -16.17
CA ILE A 148 -8.71 5.18 -15.30
C ILE A 148 -7.89 3.98 -15.78
N LYS A 149 -6.62 4.23 -16.13
CA LYS A 149 -5.67 3.18 -16.55
C LYS A 149 -5.11 2.36 -15.40
N LYS A 150 -4.82 3.00 -14.26
CA LYS A 150 -4.22 2.36 -13.08
C LYS A 150 -4.81 2.95 -11.81
N VAL A 151 -5.04 2.12 -10.80
CA VAL A 151 -5.49 2.55 -9.48
C VAL A 151 -4.44 2.13 -8.47
N TRP A 152 -3.83 3.08 -7.75
CA TRP A 152 -2.71 2.76 -6.88
C TRP A 152 -3.20 2.45 -5.46
N TRP A 153 -3.43 1.17 -5.17
CA TRP A 153 -3.58 0.70 -3.79
C TRP A 153 -2.18 0.48 -3.22
N LYS A 154 -1.50 1.54 -2.78
CA LYS A 154 -0.14 1.38 -2.23
C LYS A 154 -0.18 0.44 -1.03
N SER A 155 0.51 -0.70 -1.15
CA SER A 155 0.79 -1.62 -0.05
C SER A 155 1.66 -0.94 1.02
N ASP A 156 2.46 0.07 0.65
CA ASP A 156 3.55 0.55 1.53
C ASP A 156 3.28 1.90 2.22
N ARG A 157 2.07 2.48 2.06
CA ARG A 157 1.67 3.69 2.78
C ARG A 157 0.24 3.57 3.30
N VAL A 158 0.06 3.87 4.58
CA VAL A 158 -1.22 4.18 5.20
C VAL A 158 -1.45 5.67 4.94
N PHE A 159 -2.61 6.05 4.41
CA PHE A 159 -2.97 7.48 4.36
C PHE A 159 -3.11 7.95 5.81
N THR A 160 -2.17 8.78 6.25
CA THR A 160 -2.30 9.64 7.44
C THR A 160 -2.67 11.03 6.97
#